data_AF-A0A7Y5V9Y9-F1
#
_entry.id   AF-A0A7Y5V9Y9-F1
#
_cell.length_a   1.000
_cell.length_b   1.000
_cell.length_c   1.000
_cell.angle_alpha   90.00
_cell.angle_beta   90.00
_cell.angle_gamma   90.00
#
_symmetry.space_group_name_H-M   'P 1'
#
loop_
_entity.id
_entity.type
_entity.pdbx_description
1 polymer ?
#
loop_
_entity_poly.entity_id
_entity_poly.type
_entity_poly.pdbx_seq_one_letter_code
_entity_poly.pdbx_strand_id
1 'polypeptide(L)' 'MATKLDKTIKREIEMDGTAYMVTISPDGVKLTQKGFRKGREITWKQLWASGTEEGGAGGQ' A
#
# COMPACT_ATOMS: atom_id res chain seq x y z
N MET A 1 17.62 -10.80 1.45
CA MET A 1 17.83 -9.42 0.97
C MET A 1 16.60 -9.02 0.18
N ALA A 2 16.01 -7.86 0.46
CA ALA A 2 14.87 -7.38 -0.33
C ALA A 2 15.39 -6.63 -1.56
N THR A 3 14.75 -6.84 -2.71
CA THR A 3 15.03 -6.05 -3.91
C THR A 3 14.51 -4.64 -3.70
N LYS A 4 15.37 -3.63 -3.95
CA LYS A 4 14.97 -2.24 -3.84
C LYS A 4 13.83 -1.93 -4.81
N LEU A 5 12.82 -1.24 -4.33
CA LEU A 5 11.72 -0.75 -5.17
C LEU A 5 12.16 0.51 -5.90
N ASP A 6 12.79 0.35 -7.05
CA ASP A 6 13.20 1.47 -7.92
C ASP A 6 12.18 1.76 -9.03
N LYS A 7 11.27 0.82 -9.31
CA LYS A 7 10.25 0.95 -10.36
C LYS A 7 8.88 0.60 -9.82
N THR A 8 7.86 1.19 -10.42
CA THR A 8 6.47 0.91 -10.08
C THR A 8 6.10 -0.53 -10.40
N ILE A 9 5.46 -1.20 -9.44
CA ILE A 9 4.92 -2.55 -9.57
C ILE A 9 3.40 -2.47 -9.47
N LYS A 10 2.69 -3.27 -10.27
CA LYS A 10 1.23 -3.37 -10.25
C LYS A 10 0.80 -4.78 -9.87
N ARG A 11 -0.15 -4.92 -8.95
CA ARG A 11 -0.74 -6.20 -8.53
C ARG A 11 -2.24 -6.08 -8.35
N GLU A 12 -2.97 -7.09 -8.80
CA GLU A 12 -4.39 -7.21 -8.50
C GLU A 12 -4.56 -7.81 -7.11
N ILE A 13 -5.52 -7.28 -6.36
CA ILE A 13 -6.00 -7.85 -5.10
C ILE A 13 -7.53 -7.88 -5.13
N GLU A 14 -8.11 -8.72 -4.28
CA GLU A 14 -9.53 -8.71 -4.02
C GLU A 14 -9.77 -8.22 -2.58
N MET A 15 -10.75 -7.33 -2.40
CA MET A 15 -11.23 -6.89 -1.10
C MET A 15 -12.76 -6.89 -1.14
N ASP A 16 -13.39 -7.62 -0.21
CA ASP A 16 -14.85 -7.73 -0.11
C ASP A 16 -15.51 -8.12 -1.45
N GLY A 17 -14.93 -9.09 -2.16
CA GLY A 17 -15.43 -9.57 -3.47
C GLY A 17 -15.25 -8.56 -4.62
N THR A 18 -14.55 -7.46 -4.40
CA THR A 18 -14.26 -6.44 -5.41
C THR A 18 -12.78 -6.46 -5.79
N ALA A 19 -12.49 -6.50 -7.09
CA ALA A 19 -11.11 -6.46 -7.59
C ALA A 19 -10.55 -5.02 -7.60
N TYR A 20 -9.32 -4.88 -7.10
CA TYR A 20 -8.56 -3.64 -7.09
C TYR A 20 -7.17 -3.83 -7.70
N MET A 21 -6.71 -2.79 -8.38
CA MET A 21 -5.33 -2.65 -8.83
C MET A 21 -4.54 -1.87 -7.77
N VAL A 22 -3.61 -2.56 -7.11
CA VAL A 22 -2.55 -1.98 -6.28
C VAL A 22 -1.41 -1.54 -7.18
N THR A 23 -1.00 -0.29 -7.06
CA THR A 23 0.19 0.27 -7.68
C THR A 23 1.15 0.67 -6.58
N ILE A 24 2.30 0.01 -6.50
CA ILE A 24 3.33 0.23 -5.49
C ILE A 24 4.50 0.95 -6.18
N SER A 25 4.84 2.15 -5.73
CA SER A 25 5.92 2.97 -6.28
C SER A 25 6.93 3.35 -5.20
N PRO A 26 8.11 3.88 -5.57
CA PRO A 26 9.07 4.38 -4.59
C PRO A 26 8.52 5.45 -3.64
N ASP A 27 7.42 6.13 -3.99
CA ASP A 27 6.82 7.21 -3.20
C ASP A 27 5.64 6.77 -2.32
N GLY A 28 4.97 5.67 -2.68
CA GLY A 28 3.83 5.18 -1.92
C GLY A 28 3.03 4.07 -2.61
N VAL A 29 1.76 3.96 -2.20
CA VAL A 29 0.81 2.97 -2.70
C VAL A 29 -0.45 3.66 -3.18
N LYS A 30 -0.91 3.27 -4.37
CA LYS A 30 -2.19 3.67 -4.93
C LYS A 30 -3.08 2.46 -5.14
N LEU A 31 -4.34 2.58 -4.72
CA LEU A 31 -5.36 1.56 -4.86
C LEU A 31 -6.47 2.07 -5.76
N THR A 32 -6.76 1.34 -6.83
CA THR A 32 -7.74 1.73 -7.85
C THR A 32 -8.71 0.57 -8.04
N GLN A 33 -10.01 0.78 -7.89
CA GLN A 33 -10.98 -0.26 -8.19
C GLN A 33 -10.92 -0.61 -9.68
N LYS A 34 -10.97 -1.91 -10.01
CA LYS A 34 -10.90 -2.35 -11.41
C LYS A 34 -12.07 -1.77 -12.21
N GLY A 35 -11.78 -1.20 -13.38
CA GLY A 35 -12.77 -0.48 -14.20
C GLY A 35 -12.92 1.01 -13.85
N PHE A 36 -12.30 1.49 -12.76
CA PHE A 36 -12.34 2.89 -12.36
C PHE A 36 -10.98 3.58 -12.53
N ARG A 37 -11.01 4.86 -12.88
CA ARG A 37 -9.80 5.68 -13.05
C ARG A 37 -9.38 6.41 -11.79
N LYS A 38 -10.32 6.62 -10.84
CA LYS A 38 -10.06 7.26 -9.56
C LYS A 38 -9.71 6.20 -8.53
N GLY A 39 -8.65 6.46 -7.77
CA GLY A 39 -8.16 5.61 -6.71
C GLY A 39 -7.70 6.43 -5.52
N ARG A 40 -7.45 5.76 -4.41
CA ARG A 40 -6.85 6.38 -3.21
C ARG A 40 -5.36 6.15 -3.23
N GLU A 41 -4.59 7.15 -2.84
CA GLU A 41 -3.13 7.09 -2.79
C GLU A 41 -2.66 7.50 -1.40
N ILE A 42 -1.65 6.82 -0.89
CA ILE A 42 -1.01 7.10 0.39
C ILE A 42 0.51 7.02 0.20
N THR A 43 1.23 8.01 0.71
CA THR A 43 2.71 7.98 0.72
C THR A 43 3.22 7.03 1.79
N TRP A 44 4.47 6.58 1.67
CA TRP A 44 5.10 5.73 2.71
C TRP A 44 5.09 6.38 4.09
N LYS A 45 5.33 7.70 4.17
CA LYS A 45 5.32 8.45 5.43
C LYS A 45 3.94 8.46 6.09
N GLN A 46 2.89 8.67 5.29
CA GLN A 46 1.52 8.64 5.79
C GLN A 46 1.13 7.23 6.23
N LEU A 47 1.48 6.21 5.45
CA LEU A 47 1.25 4.82 5.81
C LEU A 47 1.91 4.50 7.15
N TRP A 48 3.19 4.86 7.30
CA TRP A 48 3.95 4.68 8.54
C TRP A 48 3.29 5.40 9.73
N ALA A 49 2.91 6.66 9.58
CA ALA A 49 2.28 7.43 10.65
C ALA A 49 0.88 6.92 11.04
N SER A 50 0.17 6.27 10.10
CA SER A 50 -1.17 5.71 10.33
C SER A 50 -1.17 4.26 10.83
N GLY A 51 -0.04 3.56 10.67
CA GLY A 51 0.10 2.18 11.08
C GLY A 51 0.14 2.06 12.60
N THR A 52 -0.47 1.01 13.13
CA THR A 52 -0.15 0.57 14.49
C THR A 52 1.12 -0.26 14.39
N GLU A 53 2.18 0.15 15.09
CA GLU A 53 3.40 -0.64 15.16
C GLU A 53 3.09 -1.98 15.85
N GLU A 54 3.21 -3.08 15.11
CA GLU A 54 3.11 -4.42 15.68
C GLU A 54 4.31 -4.65 16.61
N GLY A 55 4.09 -4.51 17.92
CA GLY A 55 5.12 -4.69 18.95
C GLY A 55 5.16 -3.66 20.08
N GLY A 56 4.28 -2.65 20.09
CA GLY A 56 4.17 -1.64 21.16
C GLY A 56 3.59 -2.13 22.49
N ALA A 57 3.97 -3.32 22.94
CA ALA A 57 3.67 -3.82 24.28
C ALA A 57 4.92 -4.51 24.83
N GLY A 58 5.78 -3.75 25.52
CA GLY A 58 6.89 -4.33 26.29
C GLY A 58 7.94 -3.32 26.73
N GLY A 59 7.83 -2.84 27.98
CA GLY A 59 8.98 -2.35 28.75
C GLY A 59 8.90 -0.88 29.17
N GLN A 60 8.18 -0.63 30.27
CA GLN A 60 8.58 0.37 31.26
C GLN A 60 9.48 -0.34 32.28
#